data_AF-A0A149S9E3-F1
#
_entry.id   AF-A0A149S9E3-F1
#
_cell.length_a   1.000
_cell.length_b   1.000
_cell.length_c   1.000
_cell.angle_alpha   90.00
_cell.angle_beta   90.00
_cell.angle_gamma   90.00
#
_symmetry.space_group_name_H-M   'P 1'
#
loop_
_entity.id
_entity.type
_entity.pdbx_description
1 polymer ?
#
loop_
_entity_poly.entity_id
_entity_poly.type
_entity_poly.pdbx_seq_one_letter_code
_entity_poly.pdbx_strand_id
1 'polypeptide(L)'
;MKRPAQRRELAAQAVAHHGVSIALACRIFGISETCFRYRPRLAAENDRIAALLVGLTQAHRRWGFGLCFLYLRTVQGQLWNHKRVYRIYRELELNLRIKPRRRL
;
A
#
# COMPACT_ATOMS: atom_id res chain seq x y z
N MET A 1 -16.51 3.29 -14.14
CA MET A 1 -15.29 4.11 -14.32
C MET A 1 -14.13 3.45 -13.58
N LYS A 2 -13.09 2.93 -14.26
CA LYS A 2 -11.92 2.30 -13.58
C LYS A 2 -11.09 3.35 -12.84
N ARG A 3 -10.57 3.01 -11.65
CA ARG A 3 -9.74 3.90 -10.83
C ARG A 3 -8.43 4.26 -11.58
N PRO A 4 -7.88 5.48 -11.45
CA PRO A 4 -6.64 5.88 -12.13
C PRO A 4 -5.46 4.92 -11.91
N ALA A 5 -5.34 4.35 -10.69
CA ALA A 5 -4.33 3.35 -10.36
C ALA A 5 -4.45 2.08 -11.23
N GLN A 6 -5.68 1.60 -11.45
CA GLN A 6 -5.96 0.41 -12.28
C GLN A 6 -5.62 0.66 -13.75
N ARG A 7 -5.88 1.88 -14.26
CA ARG A 7 -5.52 2.25 -15.64
C ARG A 7 -4.00 2.27 -15.83
N ARG A 8 -3.27 2.78 -14.85
CA ARG A 8 -1.79 2.76 -14.85
C ARG A 8 -1.23 1.34 -14.86
N GLU A 9 -1.82 0.45 -14.08
CA GLU A 9 -1.41 -0.96 -14.04
C GLU A 9 -1.67 -1.68 -15.35
N LEU A 10 -2.84 -1.48 -15.97
CA LEU A 10 -3.15 -2.02 -17.30
C LEU A 10 -2.21 -1.47 -18.38
N ALA A 11 -1.86 -0.19 -18.32
CA ALA A 11 -0.86 0.39 -19.23
C ALA A 11 0.52 -0.24 -19.04
N ALA A 12 0.93 -0.50 -17.80
CA ALA A 12 2.21 -1.15 -17.50
C ALA A 12 2.24 -2.60 -18.02
N GLN A 13 1.13 -3.34 -17.83
CA GLN A 13 0.96 -4.68 -18.37
C GLN A 13 1.03 -4.69 -19.90
N ALA A 14 0.37 -3.74 -20.58
CA ALA A 14 0.42 -3.68 -22.04
C ALA A 14 1.84 -3.44 -22.57
N VAL A 15 2.59 -2.51 -21.96
CA VAL A 15 3.99 -2.25 -22.32
C VAL A 15 4.85 -3.52 -22.10
N ALA A 16 4.65 -4.21 -20.98
CA ALA A 16 5.45 -5.40 -20.63
C ALA A 16 5.12 -6.63 -21.49
N HIS A 17 3.84 -6.91 -21.76
CA HIS A 17 3.40 -8.12 -22.46
C HIS A 17 3.33 -7.99 -23.97
N HIS A 18 3.07 -6.78 -24.49
CA HIS A 18 2.87 -6.54 -25.91
C HIS A 18 3.96 -5.68 -26.54
N GLY A 19 4.95 -5.21 -25.77
CA GLY A 19 6.06 -4.40 -26.27
C GLY A 19 5.63 -3.04 -26.86
N VAL A 20 4.42 -2.59 -26.57
CA VAL A 20 3.91 -1.30 -27.05
C VAL A 20 4.65 -0.14 -26.40
N SER A 21 4.80 0.98 -27.12
CA SER A 21 5.42 2.17 -26.54
C SER A 21 4.58 2.74 -25.39
N ILE A 22 5.25 3.35 -24.42
CA ILE A 22 4.58 4.00 -23.28
C ILE A 22 3.54 5.02 -23.75
N ALA A 23 3.87 5.81 -24.78
CA ALA A 23 2.94 6.79 -25.38
C ALA A 23 1.69 6.13 -25.97
N LEU A 24 1.82 4.97 -26.61
CA LEU A 24 0.67 4.22 -27.13
C LEU A 24 -0.19 3.66 -25.99
N ALA A 25 0.43 3.02 -24.99
CA ALA A 25 -0.29 2.49 -23.84
C ALA A 25 -1.04 3.60 -23.08
N CYS A 26 -0.39 4.74 -22.82
CA CYS A 26 -1.01 5.89 -22.17
C CYS A 26 -2.24 6.43 -22.92
N ARG A 27 -2.18 6.50 -24.27
CA ARG A 27 -3.33 6.89 -25.10
C ARG A 27 -4.48 5.89 -25.03
N ILE A 28 -4.17 4.59 -25.13
CA ILE A 28 -5.18 3.52 -25.06
C ILE A 28 -5.93 3.53 -23.71
N PHE A 29 -5.20 3.69 -22.60
CA PHE A 29 -5.78 3.63 -21.26
C PHE A 29 -6.21 5.00 -20.71
N GLY A 30 -6.04 6.09 -21.47
CA GLY A 30 -6.45 7.43 -21.11
C GLY A 30 -5.76 7.97 -19.86
N ILE A 31 -4.44 7.82 -19.76
CA ILE A 31 -3.61 8.35 -18.69
C ILE A 31 -2.47 9.20 -19.25
N SER A 32 -1.98 10.18 -18.48
CA SER A 32 -0.80 10.95 -18.88
C SER A 32 0.48 10.11 -18.73
N GLU A 33 1.46 10.41 -19.57
CA GLU A 33 2.79 9.82 -19.46
C GLU A 33 3.49 10.16 -18.12
N THR A 34 3.20 11.34 -17.55
CA THR A 34 3.70 11.73 -16.22
C THR A 34 3.14 10.83 -15.12
N CYS A 35 1.85 10.49 -15.19
CA CYS A 35 1.22 9.54 -14.27
C CYS A 35 1.82 8.14 -14.41
N PHE A 36 2.09 7.70 -15.64
CA PHE A 36 2.73 6.42 -15.90
C PHE A 36 4.15 6.35 -15.32
N ARG A 37 4.97 7.39 -15.57
CA ARG A 37 6.36 7.45 -15.09
C ARG A 37 6.50 7.74 -13.60
N TYR A 38 5.44 8.24 -12.95
CA TYR A 38 5.48 8.56 -11.53
C TYR A 38 5.84 7.34 -10.68
N ARG A 39 6.94 7.46 -9.93
CA ARG A 39 7.32 6.52 -8.87
C ARG A 39 7.23 7.22 -7.52
N PRO A 40 6.58 6.61 -6.50
CA PRO A 40 6.57 7.16 -5.16
C PRO A 40 8.01 7.28 -4.63
N ARG A 41 8.40 8.47 -4.14
CA ARG A 41 9.77 8.73 -3.66
C ARG A 41 10.20 7.82 -2.51
N LEU A 42 9.25 7.27 -1.77
CA LEU A 42 9.48 6.48 -0.56
C LEU A 42 8.98 5.03 -0.71
N ALA A 43 8.96 4.49 -1.93
CA ALA A 43 8.48 3.14 -2.20
C ALA A 43 9.22 2.09 -1.35
N ALA A 44 10.55 2.09 -1.38
CA ALA A 44 11.35 1.12 -0.61
C ALA A 44 11.11 1.17 0.90
N GLU A 45 10.90 2.36 1.47
CA GLU A 45 10.61 2.49 2.89
C GLU A 45 9.17 2.07 3.21
N ASN A 46 8.21 2.29 2.30
CA ASN A 46 6.86 1.74 2.45
C ASN A 46 6.89 0.20 2.43
N ASP A 47 7.70 -0.40 1.57
CA ASP A 47 7.86 -1.85 1.49
C ASP A 47 8.46 -2.40 2.80
N ARG A 48 9.44 -1.68 3.38
CA ARG A 48 9.98 -2.03 4.71
C ARG A 48 8.93 -1.94 5.81
N ILE A 49 8.11 -0.89 5.82
CA ILE A 49 7.00 -0.75 6.78
C ILE A 49 6.02 -1.92 6.60
N ALA A 50 5.67 -2.25 5.36
CA ALA A 50 4.75 -3.34 5.04
C ALA A 50 5.28 -4.69 5.55
N ALA A 51 6.52 -5.03 5.24
CA ALA A 51 7.15 -6.27 5.69
C ALA A 51 7.15 -6.40 7.22
N LEU A 52 7.47 -5.32 7.93
CA LEU A 52 7.47 -5.30 9.40
C LEU A 52 6.06 -5.46 9.98
N LEU A 53 5.06 -4.77 9.43
CA LEU A 53 3.66 -4.90 9.86
C LEU A 53 3.12 -6.32 9.63
N VAL A 54 3.47 -6.96 8.51
CA VAL A 54 3.10 -8.35 8.23
C VAL A 54 3.77 -9.29 9.25
N GLY A 55 5.07 -9.14 9.49
CA GLY A 55 5.78 -9.96 10.49
C GLY A 55 5.19 -9.82 11.90
N LEU A 56 4.87 -8.58 12.33
CA LEU A 56 4.27 -8.32 13.64
C LEU A 56 2.88 -8.93 13.78
N THR A 57 2.03 -8.80 12.76
CA THR A 57 0.67 -9.35 12.80
C THR A 57 0.66 -10.88 12.70
N GLN A 58 1.65 -11.49 12.03
CA GLN A 58 1.85 -12.94 12.02
C GLN A 58 2.32 -13.48 13.37
N ALA A 59 3.32 -12.83 13.99
CA ALA A 59 3.83 -13.20 15.30
C ALA A 59 2.80 -12.95 16.42
N HIS A 60 2.05 -11.85 16.33
CA HIS A 60 1.10 -11.42 17.35
C HIS A 60 -0.28 -11.17 16.74
N ARG A 61 -1.02 -12.24 16.43
CA ARG A 61 -2.34 -12.18 15.77
C ARG A 61 -3.42 -11.35 16.47
N ARG A 62 -3.25 -11.03 17.75
CA ARG A 62 -4.19 -10.18 18.52
C ARG A 62 -3.80 -8.70 18.51
N TRP A 63 -2.63 -8.35 17.97
CA TRP A 63 -2.19 -6.97 17.92
C TRP A 63 -2.93 -6.23 16.82
N GLY A 64 -3.68 -5.20 17.22
CA GLY A 64 -4.18 -4.21 16.28
C GLY A 64 -3.10 -3.18 15.92
N PHE A 65 -3.48 -2.25 15.06
CA PHE A 65 -2.61 -1.19 14.58
C PHE A 65 -1.89 -0.41 15.70
N GLY A 66 -2.58 -0.06 16.79
CA GLY A 66 -1.98 0.71 17.89
C GLY A 66 -0.76 0.02 18.53
N LEU A 67 -0.85 -1.29 18.78
CA LEU A 67 0.25 -2.08 19.33
C LEU A 67 1.37 -2.27 18.32
N CYS A 68 1.03 -2.53 17.05
CA CYS A 68 2.02 -2.60 15.98
C CYS A 68 2.80 -1.28 15.86
N PHE A 69 2.10 -0.14 15.82
CA PHE A 69 2.74 1.16 15.72
C PHE A 69 3.59 1.50 16.95
N LEU A 70 3.10 1.20 18.16
CA LEU A 70 3.85 1.39 19.39
C LEU A 70 5.15 0.57 19.38
N TYR A 71 5.11 -0.68 18.93
CA TYR A 71 6.30 -1.51 18.81
C TYR A 71 7.31 -0.92 17.81
N LEU A 72 6.83 -0.51 16.62
CA LEU A 72 7.68 0.15 15.62
C LEU A 72 8.35 1.41 16.16
N ARG A 73 7.62 2.21 16.96
CA ARG A 73 8.11 3.47 17.51
C ARG A 73 9.08 3.28 18.67
N THR A 74 8.76 2.38 19.60
CA THR A 74 9.48 2.26 20.88
C THR A 74 10.55 1.19 20.85
N VAL A 75 10.26 0.02 20.26
CA VAL A 75 11.22 -1.11 20.24
C VAL A 75 12.18 -0.98 19.05
N GLN A 76 11.65 -0.66 17.87
CA GLN A 76 12.48 -0.50 16.67
C GLN A 76 13.00 0.93 16.45
N GLY A 77 12.59 1.88 17.30
CA GLY A 77 13.03 3.27 17.26
C GLY A 77 12.64 4.03 15.98
N GLN A 78 11.67 3.53 15.20
CA GLN A 78 11.35 4.11 13.89
C GLN A 78 10.56 5.41 14.06
N LEU A 79 11.03 6.48 13.41
CA LEU A 79 10.44 7.82 13.52
C LEU A 79 9.30 8.09 12.53
N TRP A 80 8.74 7.06 11.91
CA TRP A 80 7.72 7.20 10.87
C TRP A 80 6.46 7.90 11.36
N ASN A 81 5.88 8.70 10.46
CA ASN A 81 4.60 9.34 10.70
C ASN A 81 3.50 8.28 10.84
N HIS A 82 2.77 8.33 11.96
CA HIS A 82 1.64 7.47 12.27
C HIS A 82 0.61 7.36 11.13
N LYS A 83 0.26 8.47 10.45
CA LYS A 83 -0.70 8.48 9.34
C LYS A 83 -0.21 7.64 8.16
N ARG A 84 1.09 7.65 7.90
CA ARG A 84 1.71 6.88 6.81
C ARG A 84 1.70 5.38 7.11
N VAL A 85 2.09 5.00 8.32
CA VAL A 85 2.05 3.60 8.77
C VAL A 85 0.61 3.09 8.75
N TYR A 86 -0.34 3.90 9.22
CA TYR A 86 -1.76 3.54 9.20
C TYR A 86 -2.30 3.32 7.79
N ARG A 87 -1.92 4.15 6.82
CA ARG A 87 -2.32 3.98 5.42
C ARG A 87 -1.86 2.62 4.89
N ILE A 88 -0.58 2.28 5.09
CA ILE A 88 0.00 1.00 4.65
C ILE A 88 -0.68 -0.17 5.38
N TYR A 89 -0.90 -0.05 6.69
CA TYR A 89 -1.61 -1.06 7.48
C TYR A 89 -3.01 -1.36 6.93
N ARG A 90 -3.75 -0.32 6.50
CA ARG A 90 -5.07 -0.46 5.88
C ARG A 90 -5.01 -1.03 4.47
N GLU A 91 -4.03 -0.61 3.66
CA GLU A 91 -3.83 -1.14 2.30
C GLU A 91 -3.52 -2.64 2.30
N LEU A 92 -2.86 -3.14 3.36
CA LEU A 92 -2.58 -4.55 3.59
C LEU A 92 -3.75 -5.32 4.23
N GLU A 93 -4.88 -4.67 4.47
CA GLU A 93 -6.09 -5.26 5.08
C GLU A 93 -5.85 -5.97 6.44
N LEU A 94 -4.82 -5.55 7.19
CA LEU A 94 -4.42 -6.16 8.47
C LEU A 94 -5.38 -5.87 9.64
N ASN A 95 -6.56 -5.30 9.37
CA ASN A 95 -7.49 -4.92 10.41
C ASN A 95 -8.12 -6.16 11.05
N LEU A 96 -8.01 -6.25 12.37
CA LEU A 96 -8.69 -7.29 13.13
C LEU A 96 -10.20 -7.12 12.99
N ARG A 97 -10.92 -8.23 12.76
CA ARG A 97 -12.38 -8.23 12.73
C ARG A 97 -12.92 -7.89 14.12
N ILE A 98 -13.48 -6.70 14.28
CA ILE A 98 -14.17 -6.29 15.50
C ILE A 98 -15.60 -6.82 15.45
N LYS A 99 -15.98 -7.66 16.42
CA LYS A 99 -17.38 -8.08 16.57
C LYS A 99 -18.19 -6.89 17.11
N PRO A 100 -19.30 -6.48 16.46
CA PRO A 100 -20.13 -5.40 16.99
C PRO A 100 -20.65 -5.79 18.38
N ARG A 101 -20.62 -4.83 19.31
CA ARG A 101 -21.22 -5.03 20.64
C ARG A 101 -22.72 -5.24 20.47
N ARG A 102 -23.30 -6.24 21.14
CA ARG A 102 -24.76 -6.40 21.22
C ARG A 102 -25.31 -5.12 21.86
N ARG A 103 -26.28 -4.48 21.19
CA ARG A 103 -27.04 -3.39 21.82
C ARG A 103 -27.82 -4.01 22.97
N LEU A 104 -27.73 -3.40 24.14
CA LEU A 104 -28.56 -3.73 25.31
C LEU A 104 -29.99 -3.24 25.05
#